data_AF-A0A3N5APV4-F1
#
_entry.id   AF-A0A3N5APV4-F1
#
_cell.length_a   1.000
_cell.length_b   1.000
_cell.length_c   1.000
_cell.angle_alpha   90.00
_cell.angle_beta   90.00
_cell.angle_gamma   90.00
#
_symmetry.space_group_name_H-M   'P 1'
#
loop_
_entity.id
_entity.type
_entity.pdbx_description
1 polymer ?
#
loop_
_entity_poly.entity_id
_entity_poly.type
_entity_poly.pdbx_seq_one_letter_code
_entity_poly.pdbx_strand_id
1 'polypeptide(L)' 'MELTGAAQKLADFKIWLDQIAVICLSEEFQRLRAELESFYKRSDPAGASVKAFADALYAFLSEAEESAARPAG' A
#
# COMPACT_ATOMS: atom_id res chain seq x y z
N MET A 1 18.02 6.75 28.43
CA MET A 1 17.84 5.54 27.61
C MET A 1 16.68 5.68 26.60
N GLU A 2 16.15 6.89 26.34
CA GLU A 2 14.91 7.10 25.58
C GLU A 2 15.13 7.64 24.15
N LEU A 3 16.32 8.16 23.84
CA LEU A 3 16.65 8.71 22.52
C LEU A 3 16.76 7.64 21.42
N THR A 4 17.04 6.39 21.81
CA THR A 4 17.16 5.25 20.89
C THR A 4 15.80 4.76 20.36
N GLY A 5 14.72 4.92 21.13
CA GLY A 5 13.37 4.49 20.72
C GLY A 5 12.75 5.35 19.61
N ALA A 6 12.97 6.66 19.66
CA ALA A 6 12.46 7.58 18.63
C ALA A 6 13.19 7.42 17.28
N ALA A 7 14.50 7.20 17.33
CA ALA A 7 15.31 6.97 16.13
C ALA A 7 14.94 5.64 15.44
N GLN A 8 14.69 4.58 16.22
CA GLN A 8 14.24 3.29 15.69
C GLN A 8 12.87 3.41 15.02
N LYS A 9 11.91 4.07 15.68
CA LYS A 9 10.57 4.28 15.13
C LYS A 9 10.57 5.08 13.82
N LEU A 10 11.48 6.04 13.69
CA LEU A 10 11.67 6.80 12.45
C LEU A 10 12.29 5.93 11.34
N ALA A 11 13.24 5.05 11.68
CA ALA A 11 13.84 4.13 10.73
C ALA A 11 12.82 3.11 10.21
N ASP A 12 12.01 2.53 11.09
CA ASP A 12 10.94 1.59 10.73
C ASP A 12 9.90 2.28 9.83
N PHE A 13 9.53 3.52 10.15
CA PHE A 13 8.63 4.33 9.33
C PHE A 13 9.20 4.62 7.94
N LYS A 14 10.50 4.89 7.83
CA LYS A 14 11.16 5.10 6.53
C LYS A 14 11.18 3.83 5.68
N ILE A 15 11.46 2.68 6.28
CA ILE A 15 11.43 1.39 5.58
C ILE A 15 10.03 1.11 5.05
N TRP A 16 9.01 1.35 5.87
CA TRP A 16 7.62 1.16 5.47
C TRP A 16 7.19 2.12 4.34
N LEU A 17 7.61 3.39 4.39
CA LEU A 17 7.37 4.35 3.30
C LEU A 17 8.04 3.95 2.00
N ASP A 18 9.26 3.42 2.05
CA ASP A 18 9.98 2.94 0.87
C ASP A 18 9.25 1.77 0.21
N GLN A 19 8.76 0.82 1.01
CA GLN A 19 7.93 -0.28 0.52
C GLN A 19 6.65 0.21 -0.17
N ILE A 20 5.95 1.18 0.43
CA ILE A 20 4.77 1.79 -0.20
C ILE A 20 5.13 2.48 -1.51
N ALA A 21 6.25 3.19 -1.56
CA ALA A 21 6.72 3.85 -2.77
C ALA A 21 6.98 2.83 -3.89
N VAL A 22 7.64 1.71 -3.58
CA VAL A 22 7.88 0.62 -4.54
C VAL A 22 6.55 0.04 -5.06
N ILE A 23 5.59 -0.24 -4.16
CA ILE A 23 4.25 -0.71 -4.56
C ILE A 23 3.59 0.30 -5.49
N CYS A 24 3.59 1.59 -5.11
CA CYS A 24 2.99 2.66 -5.89
C CYS A 24 3.62 2.83 -7.27
N LEU A 25 4.90 2.50 -7.43
CA LEU A 25 5.60 2.59 -8.72
C LEU A 25 5.37 1.35 -9.61
N SER A 26 4.83 0.27 -9.07
CA SER A 26 4.60 -0.96 -9.84
C SER A 26 3.47 -0.78 -10.86
N GLU A 27 3.65 -1.36 -12.06
CA GLU A 27 2.64 -1.30 -13.11
C GLU A 27 1.33 -2.00 -12.69
N GLU A 28 1.45 -3.11 -11.96
CA GLU A 28 0.30 -3.91 -11.53
C GLU A 28 -0.58 -3.12 -10.57
N PHE A 29 0.03 -2.43 -9.60
CA PHE A 29 -0.68 -1.51 -8.72
C PHE A 29 -1.38 -0.38 -9.49
N GLN A 30 -0.67 0.26 -10.42
CA GLN A 30 -1.23 1.37 -11.20
C GLN A 30 -2.42 0.93 -12.07
N ARG A 31 -2.38 -0.28 -12.63
CA ARG A 31 -3.49 -0.88 -13.38
C ARG A 31 -4.68 -1.14 -12.47
N LEU A 32 -4.49 -1.84 -11.34
CA LEU A 32 -5.55 -2.12 -10.39
C LEU A 32 -6.21 -0.84 -9.88
N ARG A 33 -5.41 0.17 -9.51
CA ARG A 33 -5.89 1.48 -9.07
C ARG A 33 -6.75 2.14 -10.14
N ALA A 34 -6.33 2.12 -11.40
CA ALA A 34 -7.08 2.74 -12.50
C ALA A 34 -8.42 2.00 -12.76
N GLU A 35 -8.43 0.67 -12.67
CA GLU A 35 -9.63 -0.14 -12.81
C GLU A 35 -10.64 0.14 -11.68
N LEU A 36 -10.17 0.16 -10.43
CA LEU A 36 -10.99 0.51 -9.26
C LEU A 36 -11.50 1.95 -9.34
N GLU A 37 -10.68 2.91 -9.78
CA GLU A 37 -11.10 4.30 -9.93
C GLU A 37 -12.19 4.43 -10.99
N SER A 38 -12.05 3.73 -12.13
CA SER A 38 -13.07 3.67 -13.17
C SER A 38 -14.38 3.07 -12.64
N PHE A 39 -14.29 2.02 -11.83
CA PHE A 39 -15.44 1.41 -11.19
C PHE A 39 -16.14 2.38 -10.22
N TYR A 40 -15.38 3.02 -9.31
CA TYR A 40 -15.94 3.93 -8.32
C TYR A 40 -16.52 5.19 -8.93
N LYS A 41 -15.94 5.72 -10.01
CA LYS A 41 -16.50 6.88 -10.74
C LYS A 41 -17.95 6.68 -11.18
N ARG A 42 -18.39 5.43 -11.40
CA ARG A 42 -19.77 5.11 -11.80
C ARG A 42 -20.79 5.29 -10.68
N SER A 43 -20.36 5.24 -9.42
CA SER A 43 -21.24 5.28 -8.25
C SER A 43 -21.02 6.51 -7.37
N ASP A 44 -19.76 6.92 -7.22
CA ASP A 44 -19.35 8.10 -6.46
C ASP A 44 -18.12 8.73 -7.12
N PRO A 45 -18.28 9.75 -7.98
CA PRO A 45 -17.15 10.43 -8.61
C PRO A 45 -16.36 11.28 -7.62
N ALA A 46 -16.99 11.73 -6.53
CA ALA A 46 -16.41 12.60 -5.51
C ALA A 46 -15.66 11.80 -4.43
N GLY A 47 -14.61 11.10 -4.83
CA GLY A 47 -13.82 10.27 -3.92
C GLY A 47 -13.25 9.02 -4.54
N ALA A 48 -13.67 8.69 -5.77
CA ALA A 48 -13.23 7.52 -6.52
C ALA A 48 -11.70 7.32 -6.51
N SER A 49 -10.91 8.38 -6.72
CA SER A 49 -9.45 8.25 -6.80
C SER A 49 -8.82 7.88 -5.45
N VAL A 50 -9.26 8.51 -4.36
CA VAL A 50 -8.76 8.21 -3.01
C VAL A 50 -9.16 6.81 -2.58
N LYS A 51 -10.41 6.43 -2.85
CA LYS A 51 -10.92 5.10 -2.51
C LYS A 51 -10.22 4.00 -3.30
N ALA A 52 -10.05 4.19 -4.61
CA ALA A 52 -9.31 3.26 -5.45
C ALA A 52 -7.85 3.10 -5.03
N PHE A 53 -7.19 4.19 -4.65
CA PHE A 53 -5.83 4.14 -4.12
C PHE A 53 -5.75 3.35 -2.81
N ALA A 54 -6.65 3.63 -1.85
CA ALA A 54 -6.67 2.95 -0.56
C ALA A 54 -6.93 1.45 -0.71
N ASP A 55 -7.91 1.07 -1.52
CA ASP A 55 -8.27 -0.34 -1.73
C ASP A 55 -7.20 -1.11 -2.50
N ALA A 56 -6.60 -0.49 -3.53
CA ALA A 56 -5.47 -1.10 -4.24
C ALA A 56 -4.28 -1.29 -3.29
N LEU A 57 -3.95 -0.29 -2.46
CA LEU A 57 -2.81 -0.39 -1.55
C LEU A 57 -3.03 -1.46 -0.48
N TYR A 58 -4.25 -1.54 0.05
CA TYR A 58 -4.62 -2.57 1.01
C TYR A 58 -4.49 -3.97 0.43
N ALA A 59 -4.91 -4.20 -0.81
CA ALA A 59 -4.77 -5.49 -1.49
C ALA A 59 -3.30 -5.93 -1.57
N PHE A 60 -2.41 -5.03 -2.02
CA PHE A 60 -0.98 -5.32 -2.16
C PHE A 60 -0.26 -5.52 -0.82
N LEU A 61 -0.62 -4.73 0.21
CA LEU A 61 -0.06 -4.92 1.55
C LEU A 61 -0.49 -6.27 2.14
N SER A 62 -1.78 -6.62 1.99
CA SER A 62 -2.30 -7.91 2.49
C SER A 62 -1.65 -9.11 1.78
N GLU A 63 -1.41 -8.99 0.47
CA GLU A 63 -0.72 -10.03 -0.30
C GLU A 63 0.75 -10.17 0.13
N ALA A 64 1.45 -9.06 0.37
CA ALA A 64 2.82 -9.09 0.87
C ALA A 64 2.91 -9.74 2.27
N GLU A 65 1.96 -9.47 3.16
CA GLU A 65 1.87 -10.09 4.49
C GLU A 65 1.59 -11.60 4.39
N GLU A 66 0.67 -12.03 3.51
CA GLU A 66 0.37 -13.45 3.32
C GLU A 66 1.55 -14.21 2.69
N SER A 67 2.26 -13.59 1.76
CA SER A 67 3.45 -14.16 1.14
C SER A 67 4.60 -14.32 2.15
N ALA A 68 4.75 -13.38 3.09
CA ALA A 68 5.74 -13.48 4.17
C ALA A 68 5.38 -14.52 5.25
N ALA A 69 4.09 -14.83 5.43
CA ALA A 69 3.60 -15.77 6.44
C ALA A 69 3.65 -17.25 6.00
N ARG A 70 3.86 -17.53 4.71
CA ARG A 70 3.90 -18.90 4.18
C ARG A 70 5.34 -19.44 4.24
N PRO A 71 5.66 -20.47 5.05
CA PRO A 71 6.99 -21.06 5.03
C PRO A 71 7.22 -21.72 3.66
N ALA A 72 8.39 -21.45 3.06
CA ALA A 72 8.87 -22.20 1.91
C ALA A 72 8.93 -23.68 2.29
N GLY A 73 8.13 -24.50 1.61
CA GLY A 73 8.06 -25.95 1.82
C GLY A 73 9.36 -26.65 1.42
#